data_AF-A0A520D9W8-F1
#
_entry.id   AF-A0A520D9W8-F1
#
_cell.length_a   1.000
_cell.length_b   1.000
_cell.length_c   1.000
_cell.angle_alpha   90.00
_cell.angle_beta   90.00
_cell.angle_gamma   90.00
#
_symmetry.space_group_name_H-M   'P 1'
#
loop_
_entity.id
_entity.type
_entity.pdbx_description
1 polymer ?
#
loop_
_entity_poly.entity_id
_entity_poly.type
_entity_poly.pdbx_seq_one_letter_code
_entity_poly.pdbx_strand_id
1 'polypeptide(L)'
;MSKEEFKPFVPAESNVAEFTIKSILLGSIAGVIFGAATVYLALKAGLTVSASIPIAVLAITLGKKFFKTTILENNIIQTTGSAGESIAAGVVFTLPGFLFLSTDIGGKSSGEAFFTYMTILILAILGGILGTLMMIPLRRSLIVKEHN
;
A
#
# COMPACT_ATOMS: atom_id res chain seq x y z
N MET A 1 -25.68 -4.97 -31.24
CA MET A 1 -25.10 -4.08 -30.20
C MET A 1 -23.63 -3.92 -30.51
N SER A 2 -23.25 -2.81 -31.13
CA SER A 2 -21.86 -2.43 -31.35
C SER A 2 -21.19 -2.30 -29.98
N LYS A 3 -20.21 -3.17 -29.69
CA LYS A 3 -19.34 -3.02 -28.51
C LYS A 3 -18.71 -1.64 -28.62
N GLU A 4 -19.00 -0.76 -27.68
CA GLU A 4 -18.26 0.50 -27.58
C GLU A 4 -16.79 0.16 -27.36
N GLU A 5 -15.95 0.52 -28.33
CA GLU A 5 -14.50 0.38 -28.22
C GLU A 5 -14.03 1.27 -27.05
N PHE A 6 -13.51 0.64 -26.00
CA PHE A 6 -12.95 1.35 -24.85
C PHE A 6 -11.80 2.25 -25.32
N LYS A 7 -12.01 3.57 -25.29
CA LYS A 7 -10.95 4.55 -25.53
C LYS A 7 -10.31 4.95 -24.20
N PRO A 8 -9.02 4.62 -23.96
CA PRO A 8 -8.33 5.02 -22.75
C PRO A 8 -8.18 6.55 -22.65
N PHE A 9 -8.15 7.09 -21.42
CA PHE A 9 -7.93 8.53 -21.17
C PHE A 9 -6.56 9.02 -21.68
N VAL A 10 -5.58 8.13 -21.73
CA VAL A 10 -4.24 8.36 -22.31
C VAL A 10 -4.07 7.42 -23.50
N PRO A 11 -3.97 7.92 -24.75
CA PRO A 11 -3.76 7.10 -25.93
C PRO A 11 -2.45 6.31 -25.83
N ALA A 12 -2.42 5.07 -26.35
CA ALA A 12 -1.21 4.23 -26.35
C ALA A 12 -0.05 4.87 -27.15
N GLU A 13 -0.37 5.78 -28.07
CA GLU A 13 0.59 6.52 -28.89
C GLU A 13 1.20 7.73 -28.16
N SER A 14 0.65 8.11 -26.99
CA SER A 14 1.13 9.28 -26.25
C SER A 14 2.29 8.92 -25.30
N ASN A 15 3.45 9.56 -25.51
CA ASN A 15 4.60 9.42 -24.61
C ASN A 15 4.43 10.37 -23.42
N VAL A 16 3.62 9.95 -22.44
CA VAL A 16 3.44 10.66 -21.17
C VAL A 16 4.35 10.01 -20.13
N ALA A 17 5.02 10.81 -19.29
CA ALA A 17 5.85 10.27 -18.22
C ALA A 17 4.96 9.53 -17.20
N GLU A 18 5.27 8.24 -16.93
CA GLU A 18 4.53 7.40 -15.98
C GLU A 18 5.39 7.07 -14.75
N PHE A 19 6.55 6.45 -14.98
CA PHE A 19 7.46 6.00 -13.95
C PHE A 19 8.67 6.94 -13.86
N THR A 20 8.67 7.84 -12.88
CA THR A 20 9.74 8.82 -12.68
C THR A 20 10.33 8.69 -11.28
N ILE A 21 11.59 9.10 -11.12
CA ILE A 21 12.25 9.09 -9.81
C ILE A 21 11.47 9.95 -8.80
N LYS A 22 10.85 11.04 -9.27
CA LYS A 22 10.04 11.93 -8.44
C LYS A 22 8.78 11.23 -7.91
N SER A 23 8.07 10.49 -8.77
CA SER A 23 6.84 9.80 -8.36
C SER A 23 7.13 8.69 -7.34
N ILE A 24 8.24 7.98 -7.51
CA ILE A 24 8.71 6.98 -6.53
C ILE A 24 9.06 7.66 -5.20
N LEU A 25 9.87 8.72 -5.22
CA LEU A 25 10.33 9.37 -4.00
C LEU A 25 9.18 9.99 -3.20
N LEU A 26 8.28 10.73 -3.87
CA LEU A 26 7.09 11.31 -3.24
C LEU A 26 6.15 10.24 -2.70
N GLY A 27 5.94 9.16 -3.47
CA GLY A 27 5.13 8.02 -3.05
C GLY A 27 5.73 7.30 -1.84
N SER A 28 7.04 7.05 -1.81
CA SER A 28 7.73 6.43 -0.68
C SER A 28 7.66 7.29 0.58
N ILE A 29 7.89 8.61 0.47
CA ILE A 29 7.78 9.54 1.61
C ILE A 29 6.34 9.53 2.16
N ALA A 30 5.35 9.65 1.28
CA ALA A 30 3.95 9.56 1.69
C ALA A 30 3.65 8.20 2.35
N GLY A 31 4.13 7.10 1.78
CA GLY A 31 3.95 5.76 2.33
C GLY A 31 4.56 5.57 3.72
N VAL A 32 5.72 6.16 3.99
CA VAL A 32 6.33 6.12 5.34
C VAL A 32 5.50 6.93 6.33
N ILE A 33 5.10 8.15 5.98
CA ILE A 33 4.32 9.03 6.87
C ILE A 33 2.96 8.42 7.19
N PHE A 34 2.22 8.04 6.14
CA PHE A 34 0.88 7.47 6.32
C PHE A 34 0.93 6.05 6.87
N GLY A 35 1.94 5.25 6.53
CA GLY A 35 2.15 3.93 7.14
C GLY A 35 2.39 4.03 8.66
N ALA A 36 3.22 4.99 9.10
CA ALA A 36 3.43 5.26 10.52
C ALA A 36 2.14 5.75 11.22
N ALA A 37 1.39 6.64 10.55
CA ALA A 37 0.09 7.09 11.06
C ALA A 37 -0.90 5.93 11.20
N THR A 38 -0.97 5.04 10.21
CA THR A 38 -1.82 3.84 10.23
C THR A 38 -1.43 2.92 11.38
N VAL A 39 -0.14 2.66 11.59
CA VAL A 39 0.35 1.86 12.73
C VAL A 39 -0.08 2.45 14.06
N TYR A 40 0.17 3.74 14.24
CA TYR A 40 -0.16 4.43 15.48
C TYR A 40 -1.67 4.42 15.76
N LEU A 41 -2.50 4.75 14.77
CA LEU A 41 -3.95 4.79 14.93
C LEU A 41 -4.53 3.40 15.15
N ALA A 42 -4.04 2.38 14.44
CA ALA A 42 -4.50 1.02 14.61
C ALA A 42 -4.16 0.46 16.00
N LEU A 43 -2.95 0.70 16.51
CA LEU A 43 -2.57 0.26 17.86
C LEU A 43 -3.27 1.06 18.97
N LYS A 44 -3.49 2.37 18.76
CA LYS A 44 -4.04 3.25 19.80
C LYS A 44 -5.57 3.25 19.85
N ALA A 45 -6.21 3.27 18.68
CA ALA A 45 -7.65 3.47 18.53
C ALA A 45 -8.37 2.26 17.92
N GLY A 46 -7.64 1.21 17.53
CA GLY A 46 -8.24 -0.01 16.95
C GLY A 46 -8.84 0.19 15.55
N LEU A 47 -8.56 1.33 14.91
CA LEU A 47 -9.13 1.71 13.61
C LEU A 47 -8.04 2.20 12.67
N THR A 48 -8.19 1.88 11.39
CA THR A 48 -7.32 2.33 10.29
C THR A 48 -8.03 3.39 9.47
N VAL A 49 -7.30 4.41 9.04
CA VAL A 49 -7.81 5.43 8.12
C VAL A 49 -7.29 5.09 6.73
N SER A 50 -8.17 5.17 5.71
CA SER A 50 -7.76 5.00 4.32
C SER A 50 -6.80 6.14 3.93
N ALA A 51 -5.51 5.82 3.83
CA ALA A 51 -4.48 6.79 3.47
C ALA A 51 -4.46 7.08 1.96
N SER A 52 -5.00 6.17 1.14
CA SER A 52 -5.05 6.32 -0.32
C SER A 52 -5.74 7.62 -0.76
N ILE A 53 -6.84 8.01 -0.11
CA ILE A 53 -7.60 9.23 -0.45
C ILE A 53 -6.76 10.50 -0.20
N PRO A 54 -6.24 10.76 1.01
CA PRO A 54 -5.43 11.95 1.25
C PRO A 54 -4.13 11.94 0.43
N ILE A 55 -3.49 10.78 0.21
CA ILE A 55 -2.31 10.68 -0.65
C ILE A 55 -2.64 11.11 -2.08
N ALA A 56 -3.77 10.66 -2.65
CA ALA A 56 -4.19 11.06 -3.99
C ALA A 56 -4.44 12.57 -4.07
N VAL A 57 -5.16 13.13 -3.10
CA VAL A 57 -5.45 14.56 -3.03
C VAL A 57 -4.15 15.36 -2.96
N LEU A 58 -3.21 14.96 -2.11
CA LEU A 58 -1.90 15.60 -1.99
C LEU A 58 -1.07 15.47 -3.28
N ALA A 59 -1.02 14.28 -3.89
CA ALA A 59 -0.31 14.05 -5.14
C ALA A 59 -0.85 14.93 -6.27
N ILE A 60 -2.17 15.02 -6.43
CA ILE A 60 -2.80 15.83 -7.47
C ILE A 60 -2.62 17.33 -7.20
N THR A 61 -2.82 17.78 -5.96
CA THR A 61 -2.77 19.22 -5.62
C THR A 61 -1.36 19.76 -5.56
N LEU A 62 -0.43 19.09 -4.87
CA LEU A 62 0.97 19.51 -4.77
C LEU A 62 1.75 19.15 -6.04
N GLY A 63 1.50 17.98 -6.63
CA GLY A 63 2.18 17.56 -7.85
C GLY A 63 1.91 18.50 -9.02
N LYS A 64 0.66 18.95 -9.20
CA LYS A 64 0.31 19.93 -10.24
C LYS A 64 0.91 21.32 -9.99
N LYS A 65 1.02 21.75 -8.72
CA LYS A 65 1.50 23.10 -8.36
C LYS A 65 3.03 23.23 -8.31
N PHE A 66 3.74 22.22 -7.82
CA PHE A 66 5.18 22.30 -7.55
C PHE A 66 6.04 21.42 -8.46
N PHE A 67 5.54 20.27 -8.89
CA PHE A 67 6.35 19.26 -9.59
C PHE A 67 5.96 19.04 -11.06
N LYS A 68 4.86 19.66 -11.52
CA LYS A 68 4.25 19.48 -12.85
C LYS A 68 4.02 18.01 -13.19
N THR A 69 3.56 17.22 -12.22
CA THR A 69 3.34 15.79 -12.41
C THR A 69 2.19 15.49 -13.37
N THR A 70 2.34 14.42 -14.14
CA THR A 70 1.27 13.88 -14.98
C THR A 70 0.24 13.10 -14.14
N ILE A 71 -0.90 12.78 -14.74
CA ILE A 71 -1.92 11.93 -14.07
C ILE A 71 -1.36 10.53 -13.79
N LEU A 72 -0.50 10.01 -14.67
CA LEU A 72 0.14 8.70 -14.53
C LEU A 72 1.18 8.72 -13.40
N GLU A 73 1.98 9.78 -13.30
CA GLU A 73 2.89 9.95 -12.16
C GLU A 73 2.14 10.04 -10.82
N ASN A 74 1.01 10.74 -10.79
CA ASN A 74 0.17 10.82 -9.58
C ASN A 74 -0.44 9.47 -9.20
N ASN A 75 -0.77 8.63 -10.18
CA ASN A 75 -1.21 7.26 -9.93
C ASN A 75 -0.09 6.43 -9.27
N ILE A 76 1.15 6.52 -9.78
CA ILE A 76 2.31 5.87 -9.17
C ILE A 76 2.58 6.37 -7.75
N ILE A 77 2.48 7.69 -7.50
CA ILE A 77 2.63 8.27 -6.15
C ILE A 77 1.57 7.67 -5.21
N GLN A 78 0.31 7.63 -5.64
CA GLN A 78 -0.78 7.09 -4.85
C GLN A 78 -0.59 5.60 -4.54
N THR A 79 -0.30 4.78 -5.56
CA THR A 79 -0.10 3.34 -5.40
C THR A 79 1.09 3.02 -4.51
N THR A 80 2.21 3.73 -4.70
CA THR A 80 3.40 3.54 -3.87
C THR A 80 3.13 3.97 -2.42
N GLY A 81 2.42 5.09 -2.24
CA GLY A 81 2.05 5.57 -0.91
C GLY A 81 1.08 4.65 -0.17
N SER A 82 0.05 4.14 -0.83
CA SER A 82 -0.93 3.22 -0.22
C SER A 82 -0.39 1.80 -0.04
N ALA A 83 0.64 1.40 -0.79
CA ALA A 83 1.34 0.14 -0.53
C ALA A 83 1.98 0.10 0.87
N GLY A 84 2.51 1.23 1.34
CA GLY A 84 3.05 1.36 2.71
C GLY A 84 1.98 1.15 3.78
N GLU A 85 0.78 1.70 3.59
CA GLU A 85 -0.39 1.46 4.44
C GLU A 85 -0.74 -0.03 4.51
N SER A 86 -0.74 -0.72 3.36
CA SER A 86 -1.11 -2.14 3.29
C SER A 86 -0.15 -3.04 4.07
N ILE A 87 1.16 -2.78 3.97
CA ILE A 87 2.18 -3.50 4.74
C ILE A 87 2.03 -3.18 6.23
N ALA A 88 1.87 -1.89 6.58
CA ALA A 88 1.70 -1.43 7.94
C ALA A 88 0.47 -2.08 8.63
N ALA A 89 -0.67 -2.14 7.94
CA ALA A 89 -1.87 -2.81 8.44
C ALA A 89 -1.65 -4.30 8.66
N GLY A 90 -0.99 -4.99 7.71
CA GLY A 90 -0.65 -6.41 7.86
C GLY A 90 0.19 -6.70 9.10
N VAL A 91 1.21 -5.88 9.34
CA VAL A 91 2.08 -6.00 10.53
C VAL A 91 1.32 -5.71 11.83
N VAL A 92 0.51 -4.66 11.85
CA VAL A 92 -0.19 -4.20 13.06
C VAL A 92 -1.33 -5.10 13.47
N PHE A 93 -1.96 -5.81 12.55
CA PHE A 93 -2.96 -6.83 12.91
C PHE A 93 -2.30 -8.16 13.29
N THR A 94 -1.14 -8.47 12.73
CA THR A 94 -0.47 -9.75 12.93
C THR A 94 0.32 -9.80 14.25
N LEU A 95 1.09 -8.77 14.58
CA LEU A 95 1.95 -8.77 15.77
C LEU A 95 1.19 -8.83 17.10
N PRO A 96 0.12 -8.04 17.33
CA PRO A 96 -0.70 -8.21 18.52
C PRO A 96 -1.39 -9.57 18.55
N GLY A 97 -1.81 -10.10 17.39
CA GLY A 97 -2.34 -11.46 17.28
C GLY A 97 -1.35 -12.49 17.83
N PHE A 98 -0.08 -12.43 17.42
CA PHE A 98 0.97 -13.27 17.97
C PHE A 98 1.20 -13.04 19.46
N LEU A 99 1.12 -11.81 19.96
CA LEU A 99 1.26 -11.52 21.40
C LEU A 99 0.21 -12.25 22.23
N PHE A 100 -1.06 -12.21 21.80
CA PHE A 100 -2.15 -12.87 22.49
C PHE A 100 -2.09 -14.40 22.35
N LEU A 101 -1.72 -14.92 21.18
CA LEU A 101 -1.63 -16.36 20.91
C LEU A 101 -0.38 -17.04 21.52
N SER A 102 0.71 -16.32 21.72
CA SER A 102 1.97 -16.82 22.32
C SER A 102 2.00 -16.73 23.85
N THR A 103 0.88 -16.37 24.45
CA THR A 103 0.68 -16.42 25.90
C THR A 103 0.34 -17.87 26.27
N ASP A 104 1.26 -18.56 26.94
CA ASP A 104 1.04 -19.92 27.41
C ASP A 104 -0.07 -19.96 28.50
N ILE A 105 -0.70 -21.12 28.72
CA ILE A 105 -1.81 -21.34 29.67
C ILE A 105 -1.41 -20.95 31.13
N GLY A 106 -0.10 -20.80 31.40
CA GLY A 106 0.48 -20.31 32.67
C GLY A 106 0.81 -18.81 32.75
N GLY A 107 0.40 -17.97 31.80
CA GLY A 107 0.55 -16.50 31.88
C GLY A 107 1.96 -15.95 31.62
N LYS A 108 2.91 -16.79 31.18
CA LYS A 108 4.22 -16.34 30.69
C LYS A 108 4.13 -16.05 29.19
N SER A 109 4.15 -14.77 28.84
CA SER A 109 4.16 -14.35 27.44
C SER A 109 5.56 -14.59 26.85
N SER A 110 5.66 -15.51 25.89
CA SER A 110 6.84 -15.62 25.02
C SER A 110 6.79 -14.61 23.85
N GLY A 111 5.75 -13.77 23.84
CA GLY A 111 5.44 -12.80 22.80
C GLY A 111 6.39 -11.62 22.71
N GLU A 112 7.11 -11.28 23.79
CA GLU A 112 8.09 -10.18 23.80
C GLU A 112 9.21 -10.36 22.76
N ALA A 113 9.61 -11.61 22.47
CA ALA A 113 10.62 -11.91 21.46
C ALA A 113 10.19 -11.50 20.04
N PHE A 114 8.88 -11.51 19.75
CA PHE A 114 8.33 -11.13 18.45
C PHE A 114 8.29 -9.59 18.25
N PHE A 115 8.37 -8.80 19.32
CA PHE A 115 8.50 -7.34 19.28
C PHE A 115 9.95 -6.86 19.09
N THR A 116 10.80 -7.69 18.48
CA THR A 116 12.13 -7.27 18.06
C THR A 116 12.07 -6.57 16.70
N TYR A 117 12.72 -5.42 16.56
CA TYR A 117 12.76 -4.65 15.30
C TYR A 117 13.12 -5.51 14.08
N MET A 118 14.07 -6.45 14.22
CA MET A 118 14.45 -7.37 13.16
C MET A 118 13.32 -8.32 12.74
N THR A 119 12.57 -8.87 13.70
CA THR A 119 11.43 -9.75 13.43
C THR A 119 10.34 -9.00 12.67
N ILE A 120 10.02 -7.78 13.14
CA ILE A 120 9.03 -6.91 12.50
C ILE A 120 9.46 -6.56 11.06
N LEU A 121 10.74 -6.24 10.86
CA LEU A 121 11.30 -5.93 9.54
C LEU A 121 11.21 -7.13 8.59
N ILE A 122 11.61 -8.33 9.05
CA ILE A 122 11.55 -9.55 8.24
C ILE A 122 10.10 -9.89 7.90
N LEU A 123 9.18 -9.81 8.86
CA LEU A 123 7.75 -10.05 8.63
C LEU A 123 7.16 -9.05 7.64
N ALA A 124 7.52 -7.76 7.75
CA ALA A 124 7.08 -6.74 6.80
C ALA A 124 7.60 -7.01 5.38
N ILE A 125 8.87 -7.39 5.24
CA ILE A 125 9.48 -7.75 3.95
C ILE A 125 8.80 -8.97 3.35
N LEU A 126 8.65 -10.06 4.12
CA LEU A 126 8.00 -11.29 3.67
C LEU A 126 6.52 -11.05 3.32
N GLY A 127 5.80 -10.28 4.13
CA GLY A 127 4.42 -9.90 3.86
C GLY A 127 4.30 -9.06 2.59
N GLY A 128 5.22 -8.12 2.37
CA GLY A 128 5.30 -7.35 1.13
C GLY A 128 5.55 -8.23 -0.09
N ILE A 129 6.56 -9.11 -0.04
CA ILE A 129 6.86 -10.05 -1.13
C ILE A 129 5.65 -10.95 -1.40
N LEU A 130 5.05 -11.55 -0.36
CA LEU A 130 3.89 -12.42 -0.50
C LEU A 130 2.71 -11.68 -1.11
N GLY A 131 2.44 -10.44 -0.67
CA GLY A 131 1.39 -9.59 -1.24
C GLY A 131 1.61 -9.30 -2.73
N THR A 132 2.85 -8.98 -3.13
CA THR A 132 3.19 -8.77 -4.54
C THR A 132 3.05 -10.05 -5.38
N LEU A 133 3.40 -11.21 -4.83
CA LEU A 133 3.23 -12.50 -5.51
C LEU A 133 1.74 -12.86 -5.67
N MET A 134 0.91 -12.59 -4.66
CA MET A 134 -0.53 -12.84 -4.71
C MET A 134 -1.27 -11.98 -5.75
N MET A 135 -0.70 -10.87 -6.21
CA MET A 135 -1.25 -10.11 -7.35
C MET A 135 -1.24 -10.92 -8.66
N ILE A 136 -0.31 -11.86 -8.84
CA ILE A 136 -0.18 -12.65 -10.08
C ILE A 136 -1.45 -13.49 -10.34
N PRO A 137 -1.94 -14.33 -9.41
CA PRO A 137 -3.19 -15.07 -9.62
C PRO A 137 -4.42 -14.16 -9.59
N LEU A 138 -4.47 -13.17 -8.70
CA LEU A 138 -5.61 -12.24 -8.58
C LEU A 138 -5.86 -11.46 -9.86
N ARG A 139 -4.80 -11.06 -10.58
CA ARG A 139 -4.92 -10.36 -11.86
C ARG A 139 -5.77 -11.12 -12.87
N ARG A 140 -5.61 -12.46 -12.98
CA ARG A 140 -6.43 -13.26 -13.91
C ARG A 140 -7.90 -13.31 -13.49
N SER A 141 -8.17 -13.42 -12.19
CA SER A 141 -9.54 -13.48 -11.68
C SER A 141 -10.27 -12.15 -11.83
N LEU A 142 -9.59 -11.04 -11.53
CA LEU A 142 -10.21 -9.71 -11.42
C LEU A 142 -10.22 -8.91 -12.74
N ILE A 143 -9.29 -9.18 -13.67
CA ILE A 143 -9.19 -8.39 -14.92
C ILE A 143 -9.67 -9.20 -16.12
N VAL A 144 -9.23 -10.46 -16.22
CA VAL A 144 -9.42 -11.26 -17.43
C VAL A 144 -10.78 -11.94 -17.49
N LYS A 145 -11.34 -12.36 -16.34
CA LYS A 145 -12.65 -13.03 -16.30
C LYS A 145 -13.84 -12.08 -16.19
N GLU A 146 -13.66 -10.87 -15.68
CA GLU A 146 -14.72 -9.83 -15.59
C GLU A 146 -15.12 -9.23 -16.96
N HIS A 147 -14.34 -9.50 -18.02
CA HIS A 147 -14.64 -9.03 -19.38
C HIS A 147 -15.48 -10.00 -20.24
N ASN A 148 -16.05 -11.06 -19.63
CA ASN A 148 -17.00 -11.97 -20.29
C ASN A 148 -18.30 -12.11 -19.51
#